data_AF-A0A2V8LTW8-F1
#
_entry.id   AF-A0A2V8LTW8-F1
#
_cell.length_a   1.000
_cell.length_b   1.000
_cell.length_c   1.000
_cell.angle_alpha   90.00
_cell.angle_beta   90.00
_cell.angle_gamma   90.00
#
_symmetry.space_group_name_H-M   'P 1'
#
loop_
_entity.id
_entity.type
_entity.pdbx_description
1 polymer ?
#
loop_
_entity_poly.entity_id
_entity_poly.type
_entity_poly.pdbx_seq_one_letter_code
_entity_poly.pdbx_strand_id
1 'polypeptide(L)'
;MNRNNSRPSGRREFLAQVGLAAMAASGALGVSSGRLAAEELGPINAHQRAEKAYNLRHDAALFQRHLPLPSHAINGDDRRYHDFIGSFSKTLPHDFLGIVDDGAYAALRHALDTGSPGDFATIPMGGTAKLINPQTFPSAGTRPACTGAVTPLKA
;
A
#
# COMPACT_ATOMS: atom_id res chain seq x y z
N MET A 1 20.53 -34.37 -40.46
CA MET A 1 20.37 -33.20 -39.58
C MET A 1 18.94 -32.69 -39.77
N ASN A 2 18.09 -32.32 -38.81
CA ASN A 2 18.32 -31.78 -37.47
C ASN A 2 17.06 -32.04 -36.60
N ARG A 3 17.25 -32.32 -35.31
CA ARG A 3 16.19 -32.59 -34.32
C ARG A 3 15.68 -31.26 -33.78
N ASN A 4 14.38 -30.97 -33.90
CA ASN A 4 13.75 -29.83 -33.23
C ASN A 4 13.59 -30.14 -31.74
N ASN A 5 14.59 -29.74 -30.95
CA ASN A 5 14.59 -29.81 -29.50
C ASN A 5 14.03 -28.49 -28.94
N SER A 6 12.72 -28.44 -28.69
CA SER A 6 12.08 -27.30 -28.04
C SER A 6 12.55 -27.23 -26.58
N ARG A 7 13.46 -26.29 -26.28
CA ARG A 7 13.93 -26.02 -24.91
C ARG A 7 12.79 -25.35 -24.11
N PRO A 8 12.46 -25.81 -22.90
CA PRO A 8 11.43 -25.17 -22.06
C PRO A 8 11.89 -23.76 -21.67
N SER A 9 11.03 -22.76 -21.87
CA SER A 9 11.39 -21.35 -21.78
C SER A 9 11.09 -20.70 -20.43
N GLY A 10 10.71 -21.48 -19.40
CA GLY A 10 10.30 -20.91 -18.12
C GLY A 10 10.59 -21.76 -16.89
N ARG A 11 10.90 -21.08 -15.78
CA ARG A 11 11.12 -21.68 -14.43
C ARG A 11 9.94 -22.53 -13.97
N ARG A 12 8.71 -22.11 -14.30
CA ARG A 12 7.46 -22.82 -13.96
C ARG A 12 7.32 -24.14 -14.72
N GLU A 13 7.81 -24.18 -15.95
CA GLU A 13 7.75 -25.35 -16.83
C GLU A 13 8.83 -26.37 -16.45
N PHE A 14 10.02 -25.91 -16.09
CA PHE A 14 11.09 -26.74 -15.53
C PHE A 14 10.67 -27.41 -14.20
N LEU A 15 10.04 -26.68 -13.28
CA LEU A 15 9.54 -27.28 -12.03
C LEU A 15 8.39 -28.26 -12.26
N ALA A 16 7.54 -28.03 -13.26
CA ALA A 16 6.52 -28.98 -13.67
C ALA A 16 7.13 -30.28 -14.24
N GLN A 17 8.21 -30.18 -15.03
CA GLN A 17 8.89 -31.33 -15.61
C GLN A 17 9.75 -32.10 -14.60
N VAL A 18 10.44 -31.40 -13.69
CA VAL A 18 11.29 -32.02 -12.66
C VAL A 18 10.45 -32.60 -11.52
N GLY A 19 9.29 -32.01 -11.20
CA GLY A 19 8.34 -32.56 -10.24
C GLY A 19 7.76 -33.93 -10.65
N LEU A 20 7.70 -34.22 -11.96
CA LEU A 20 7.22 -35.50 -12.48
C LEU A 20 8.33 -36.56 -12.59
N ALA A 21 9.60 -36.15 -12.64
CA ALA A 21 10.74 -37.06 -12.86
C ALA A 21 11.22 -37.80 -11.59
N ALA A 22 10.67 -37.49 -10.41
CA ALA A 22 10.95 -38.23 -9.17
C ALA A 22 10.13 -39.53 -9.01
N MET A 23 9.31 -39.89 -10.01
CA MET A 23 8.52 -41.12 -10.06
C MET A 23 9.01 -42.01 -11.21
N ALA A 24 10.24 -42.51 -11.13
CA ALA A 24 10.77 -43.46 -12.11
C ALA A 24 11.47 -44.64 -11.41
N ALA A 25 10.68 -45.46 -10.73
CA ALA A 25 11.00 -46.87 -10.53
C ALA A 25 9.69 -47.69 -10.53
N SER A 26 9.37 -48.22 -11.71
CA SER A 26 8.41 -49.30 -12.00
C SER A 26 6.91 -48.98 -12.00
N GLY A 27 6.30 -49.08 -13.19
CA GLY A 27 4.88 -49.42 -13.36
C GLY A 27 4.06 -48.38 -14.12
N ALA A 28 3.62 -48.73 -15.32
CA ALA A 28 2.61 -47.97 -16.07
C ALA A 28 1.32 -47.87 -15.25
N LEU A 29 0.94 -46.68 -14.81
CA LEU A 29 -0.35 -46.41 -14.19
C LEU A 29 -0.96 -45.15 -14.79
N GLY A 30 -2.16 -45.30 -15.34
CA GLY A 30 -2.91 -44.21 -15.95
C GLY A 30 -3.05 -43.03 -15.00
N VAL A 31 -2.80 -41.83 -15.51
CA VAL A 31 -3.05 -40.58 -14.80
C VAL A 31 -4.56 -40.39 -14.73
N SER A 32 -5.20 -41.12 -13.82
CA SER A 32 -6.49 -40.70 -13.32
C SER A 32 -6.30 -39.32 -12.70
N SER A 33 -7.17 -38.37 -13.06
CA SER A 33 -7.31 -37.11 -12.34
C SER A 33 -7.90 -37.38 -10.95
N GLY A 34 -7.19 -38.19 -10.15
CA GLY A 34 -7.48 -38.40 -8.76
C GLY A 34 -7.12 -37.11 -8.04
N ARG A 35 -8.08 -36.55 -7.31
CA ARG A 35 -7.77 -35.56 -6.27
C ARG A 35 -6.83 -36.26 -5.30
N LEU A 36 -5.53 -35.96 -5.38
CA LEU A 36 -4.59 -36.31 -4.33
C LEU A 36 -5.09 -35.61 -3.08
N ALA A 37 -5.69 -36.37 -2.16
CA ALA A 37 -5.97 -35.90 -0.82
C ALA A 37 -4.62 -35.69 -0.15
N ALA A 38 -4.15 -34.44 -0.11
CA ALA A 38 -3.00 -34.09 0.68
C ALA A 38 -3.37 -34.30 2.16
N GLU A 39 -2.87 -35.40 2.74
CA GLU A 39 -2.97 -35.66 4.17
C GLU A 39 -2.26 -34.52 4.90
N GLU A 40 -3.03 -33.74 5.64
CA GLU A 40 -2.53 -32.55 6.32
C GLU A 40 -1.82 -32.95 7.61
N LEU A 41 -0.51 -33.22 7.50
CA LEU A 41 0.33 -33.54 8.65
C LEU A 41 0.62 -32.27 9.48
N GLY A 42 0.08 -32.23 10.69
CA GLY A 42 0.34 -31.16 11.65
C GLY A 42 -0.48 -31.33 12.93
N PRO A 43 -0.13 -30.60 14.00
CA PRO A 43 -0.84 -30.69 15.28
C PRO A 43 -2.27 -30.15 15.23
N ILE A 44 -2.65 -29.45 14.16
CA ILE A 44 -3.98 -28.84 13.95
C ILE A 44 -4.33 -28.87 12.45
N ASN A 45 -5.62 -29.05 12.16
CA ASN A 45 -6.14 -29.11 10.79
C ASN A 45 -6.29 -27.71 10.15
N ALA A 46 -6.59 -27.66 8.85
CA ALA A 46 -6.62 -26.42 8.07
C ALA A 46 -7.66 -25.43 8.60
N HIS A 47 -8.82 -25.91 9.02
CA HIS A 47 -9.87 -25.08 9.59
C HIS A 47 -9.42 -24.45 10.91
N GLN A 48 -8.81 -25.23 11.80
CA GLN A 48 -8.25 -24.74 13.06
C GLN A 48 -7.13 -23.71 12.83
N ARG A 49 -6.28 -23.89 11.81
CA ARG A 49 -5.29 -22.88 11.43
C ARG A 49 -5.93 -21.59 10.93
N ALA A 50 -6.96 -21.70 10.08
CA ALA A 50 -7.67 -20.54 9.56
C ALA A 50 -8.32 -19.72 10.68
N GLU A 51 -9.00 -20.38 11.62
CA GLU A 51 -9.59 -19.73 12.79
C GLU A 51 -8.55 -19.06 13.68
N LYS A 52 -7.43 -19.74 13.97
CA LYS A 52 -6.31 -19.13 14.74
C LYS A 52 -5.75 -17.89 14.05
N ALA A 53 -5.57 -17.94 12.72
CA ALA A 53 -5.06 -16.80 11.96
C ALA A 53 -6.07 -15.63 11.94
N TYR A 54 -7.37 -15.93 11.86
CA TYR A 54 -8.43 -14.93 11.97
C TYR A 54 -8.40 -14.23 13.34
N ASN A 55 -8.42 -14.99 14.43
CA ASN A 55 -8.40 -14.45 15.78
C ASN A 55 -7.15 -13.60 16.04
N LEU A 56 -5.97 -14.06 15.59
CA LEU A 56 -4.73 -13.29 15.72
C LEU A 56 -4.81 -11.93 15.02
N ARG A 57 -5.35 -11.88 13.79
CA ARG A 57 -5.51 -10.62 13.04
C ARG A 57 -6.55 -9.70 13.68
N HIS A 58 -7.62 -10.28 14.19
CA HIS A 58 -8.66 -9.55 14.92
C HIS A 58 -8.09 -8.92 16.20
N ASP A 59 -7.37 -9.70 17.00
CA ASP A 59 -6.78 -9.23 18.25
C ASP A 59 -5.70 -8.17 18.01
N ALA A 60 -4.88 -8.32 16.96
CA ALA A 60 -3.91 -7.31 16.55
C ALA A 60 -4.59 -6.00 16.11
N ALA A 61 -5.68 -6.09 15.35
CA ALA A 61 -6.45 -4.92 14.93
C ALA A 61 -7.09 -4.21 16.13
N LEU A 62 -7.63 -4.96 17.09
CA LEU A 62 -8.13 -4.42 18.34
C LEU A 62 -7.03 -3.75 19.15
N PHE A 63 -5.88 -4.41 19.32
CA PHE A 63 -4.75 -3.83 20.03
C PHE A 63 -4.36 -2.46 19.46
N GLN A 64 -4.18 -2.37 18.14
CA GLN A 64 -3.82 -1.11 17.47
C GLN A 64 -4.90 -0.04 17.63
N ARG A 65 -6.17 -0.41 17.52
CA ARG A 65 -7.31 0.51 17.68
C ARG A 65 -7.36 1.14 19.08
N HIS A 66 -6.94 0.43 20.11
CA HIS A 66 -6.97 0.93 21.49
C HIS A 66 -5.74 1.77 21.86
N LEU A 67 -4.72 1.85 21.00
CA LEU A 67 -3.62 2.77 21.22
C LEU A 67 -4.12 4.22 21.06
N PRO A 68 -3.68 5.14 21.95
CA PRO A 68 -4.02 6.55 21.79
C PRO A 68 -3.38 7.11 20.52
N LEU A 69 -4.12 7.98 19.83
CA LEU A 69 -3.60 8.63 18.62
C LEU A 69 -2.64 9.74 19.04
N PRO A 70 -1.40 9.77 18.51
CA PRO A 70 -0.49 10.87 18.79
C PRO A 70 -1.07 12.18 18.25
N SER A 71 -0.83 13.27 18.99
CA SER A 71 -1.12 14.61 18.50
C SER A 71 -0.01 15.06 17.56
N HIS A 72 -0.37 15.49 16.36
CA HIS A 72 0.56 16.11 15.40
C HIS A 72 0.37 17.62 15.43
N ALA A 73 1.03 18.27 16.39
CA ALA A 73 1.00 19.73 16.50
C ALA A 73 1.83 20.37 15.37
N ILE A 74 1.29 21.45 14.80
CA ILE A 74 2.00 22.28 13.82
C ILE A 74 2.88 23.32 14.52
N ASN A 75 3.95 23.75 13.87
CA ASN A 75 4.85 24.81 14.36
C ASN A 75 4.17 26.20 14.41
N GLY A 76 3.08 26.38 13.66
CA GLY A 76 2.27 27.59 13.65
C GLY A 76 2.70 28.65 12.63
N ASP A 77 3.65 28.35 11.73
CA ASP A 77 4.15 29.33 10.76
C ASP A 77 3.06 29.84 9.83
N ASP A 78 2.14 28.98 9.37
CA ASP A 78 0.99 29.37 8.54
C ASP A 78 0.05 30.37 9.24
N ARG A 79 0.07 30.45 10.58
CA ARG A 79 -0.68 31.46 11.34
C ARG A 79 0.13 32.73 11.59
N ARG A 80 1.45 32.62 11.58
CA ARG A 80 2.37 33.73 11.87
C ARG A 80 2.67 34.56 10.62
N TYR A 81 2.79 33.91 9.47
CA TYR A 81 3.09 34.53 8.19
C TYR A 81 1.90 34.34 7.26
N HIS A 82 1.14 35.43 7.05
CA HIS A 82 -0.08 35.41 6.22
C HIS A 82 0.19 35.05 4.76
N ASP A 83 1.41 35.31 4.28
CA ASP A 83 1.80 35.10 2.87
C ASP A 83 2.30 33.66 2.59
N PHE A 84 2.21 32.75 3.57
CA PHE A 84 2.56 31.32 3.45
C PHE A 84 3.99 31.03 2.93
N ILE A 85 4.93 31.95 3.16
CA ILE A 85 6.32 31.86 2.69
C ILE A 85 7.10 30.66 3.24
N GLY A 86 6.69 30.13 4.40
CA GLY A 86 7.29 28.96 5.04
C GLY A 86 6.66 27.64 4.63
N SER A 87 5.64 27.68 3.77
CA SER A 87 4.75 26.56 3.49
C SER A 87 5.00 26.03 2.08
N PHE A 88 4.67 24.76 1.84
CA PHE A 88 4.78 24.19 0.51
C PHE A 88 3.77 24.85 -0.44
N SER A 89 4.27 25.53 -1.47
CA SER A 89 3.45 26.17 -2.50
C SER A 89 3.92 25.87 -3.92
N LYS A 90 4.87 24.95 -4.10
CA LYS A 90 5.41 24.62 -5.43
C LYS A 90 4.30 24.14 -6.35
N THR A 91 4.37 24.54 -7.62
CA THR A 91 3.38 24.27 -8.69
C THR A 91 2.08 25.09 -8.62
N LEU A 92 1.85 25.84 -7.54
CA LEU A 92 0.79 26.84 -7.48
C LEU A 92 1.21 28.12 -8.21
N PRO A 93 0.26 29.02 -8.54
CA PRO A 93 0.55 30.35 -9.03
C PRO A 93 1.29 31.18 -7.97
N HIS A 94 2.31 31.92 -8.41
CA HIS A 94 3.07 32.86 -7.58
C HIS A 94 3.13 34.23 -8.24
N ASP A 95 3.33 35.26 -7.42
CA ASP A 95 3.64 36.61 -7.90
C ASP A 95 5.12 36.74 -8.35
N PHE A 96 5.52 37.96 -8.70
CA PHE A 96 6.89 38.25 -9.16
C PHE A 96 7.96 38.11 -8.04
N LEU A 97 7.54 38.09 -6.77
CA LEU A 97 8.39 37.90 -5.59
C LEU A 97 8.48 36.42 -5.19
N GLY A 98 7.67 35.54 -5.81
CA GLY A 98 7.58 34.14 -5.47
C GLY A 98 6.65 33.85 -4.29
N ILE A 99 5.78 34.79 -3.92
CA ILE A 99 4.72 34.62 -2.93
C ILE A 99 3.53 33.94 -3.60
N VAL A 100 2.90 32.99 -2.90
CA VAL A 100 1.80 32.20 -3.45
C VAL A 100 0.52 33.03 -3.53
N ASP A 101 -0.31 32.76 -4.52
CA ASP A 101 -1.68 33.27 -4.55
C ASP A 101 -2.52 32.66 -3.41
N ASP A 102 -3.14 33.52 -2.58
CA ASP A 102 -3.94 33.11 -1.42
C ASP A 102 -5.11 32.19 -1.80
N GLY A 103 -5.75 32.44 -2.96
CA GLY A 103 -6.86 31.63 -3.46
C GLY A 103 -6.42 30.22 -3.84
N ALA A 104 -5.28 30.11 -4.52
CA ALA A 104 -4.70 28.82 -4.87
C ALA A 104 -4.25 28.03 -3.64
N TYR A 105 -3.64 28.69 -2.67
CA TYR A 105 -3.23 28.05 -1.41
C TYR A 105 -4.45 27.59 -0.59
N ALA A 106 -5.52 28.39 -0.53
CA ALA A 106 -6.78 28.02 0.10
C ALA A 106 -7.44 26.80 -0.58
N ALA A 107 -7.41 26.73 -1.92
CA ALA A 107 -7.91 25.58 -2.67
C ALA A 107 -7.10 24.30 -2.37
N LEU A 108 -5.77 24.40 -2.27
CA LEU A 108 -4.91 23.28 -1.87
C LEU A 108 -5.26 22.81 -0.45
N ARG A 109 -5.39 23.74 0.50
CA ARG A 109 -5.79 23.43 1.88
C ARG A 109 -7.15 22.73 1.94
N HIS A 110 -8.13 23.24 1.21
CA HIS A 110 -9.45 22.63 1.11
C HIS A 110 -9.36 21.19 0.57
N ALA A 111 -8.64 20.97 -0.52
CA ALA A 111 -8.47 19.63 -1.09
C ALA A 111 -7.76 18.65 -0.14
N LEU A 112 -6.79 19.12 0.65
CA LEU A 112 -6.13 18.32 1.68
C LEU A 112 -7.07 17.98 2.85
N ASP A 113 -7.91 18.93 3.25
CA ASP A 113 -8.87 18.75 4.34
C ASP A 113 -10.02 17.80 3.94
N THR A 114 -10.51 17.87 2.69
CA THR A 114 -11.58 16.99 2.20
C THR A 114 -11.07 15.62 1.73
N GLY A 115 -9.85 15.56 1.19
CA GLY A 115 -9.33 14.37 0.56
C GLY A 115 -10.02 14.00 -0.76
N SER A 116 -10.91 14.84 -1.29
CA SER A 116 -11.70 14.54 -2.48
C SER A 116 -10.85 14.67 -3.74
N PRO A 117 -10.80 13.63 -4.61
CA PRO A 117 -10.08 13.72 -5.88
C PRO A 117 -10.56 14.87 -6.77
N GLY A 118 -11.86 15.22 -6.68
CA GLY A 118 -12.44 16.34 -7.41
C GLY A 118 -11.86 17.69 -6.98
N ASP A 119 -11.64 17.89 -5.69
CA ASP A 119 -11.11 19.16 -5.18
C ASP A 119 -9.66 19.37 -5.62
N PHE A 120 -8.85 18.30 -5.66
CA PHE A 120 -7.48 18.35 -6.22
C PHE A 120 -7.45 18.75 -7.70
N ALA A 121 -8.50 18.42 -8.47
CA ALA A 121 -8.57 18.81 -9.88
C ALA A 121 -8.93 20.29 -10.08
N THR A 122 -9.47 20.95 -9.04
CA THR A 122 -9.86 22.37 -9.10
C THR A 122 -8.77 23.33 -8.63
N ILE A 123 -7.66 22.82 -8.08
CA ILE A 123 -6.56 23.65 -7.59
C ILE A 123 -5.95 24.44 -8.76
N PRO A 124 -5.87 25.78 -8.68
CA PRO A 124 -5.18 26.59 -9.66
C PRO A 124 -3.71 26.17 -9.77
N MET A 125 -3.22 25.99 -11.00
CA MET A 125 -1.83 25.59 -11.26
C MET A 125 -1.05 26.77 -11.85
N GLY A 126 0.16 27.02 -11.33
CA GLY A 126 1.05 28.07 -11.81
C GLY A 126 1.88 27.69 -13.04
N GLY A 127 1.72 26.46 -13.55
CA GLY A 127 2.48 25.97 -14.71
C GLY A 127 2.06 24.56 -15.13
N THR A 128 2.95 23.86 -15.83
CA THR A 128 2.68 22.50 -16.37
C THR A 128 2.98 21.37 -15.39
N ALA A 129 3.74 21.66 -14.34
CA ALA A 129 4.07 20.70 -13.30
C ALA A 129 2.83 20.39 -12.45
N LYS A 130 2.62 19.12 -12.13
CA LYS A 130 1.51 18.64 -11.31
C LYS A 130 1.96 18.38 -9.88
N LEU A 131 1.00 18.44 -8.94
CA LEU A 131 1.18 17.91 -7.60
C LEU A 131 1.41 16.40 -7.66
N ILE A 132 2.48 15.91 -7.03
CA ILE A 132 2.83 14.50 -7.06
C ILE A 132 2.17 13.82 -5.87
N ASN A 133 1.17 13.00 -6.18
CA ASN A 133 0.52 12.12 -5.23
C ASN A 133 0.09 12.80 -3.90
N PRO A 134 -0.61 13.96 -3.94
CA PRO A 134 -1.06 14.63 -2.72
C PRO A 134 -2.12 13.81 -1.95
N GLN A 135 -2.64 12.74 -2.57
CA GLN A 135 -3.67 11.86 -2.06
C GLN A 135 -3.15 10.52 -1.49
N THR A 136 -1.85 10.38 -1.21
CA THR A 136 -1.35 9.17 -0.51
C THR A 136 -1.81 9.04 0.92
N PHE A 137 -2.27 10.14 1.52
CA PHE A 137 -2.58 10.23 2.93
C PHE A 137 -4.06 10.47 3.31
N PRO A 138 -4.92 11.08 2.48
CA PRO A 138 -6.32 11.23 2.77
C PRO A 138 -7.09 9.96 2.41
N SER A 139 -7.03 8.93 3.26
CA SER A 139 -8.19 8.05 3.36
C SER A 139 -9.25 8.80 4.14
N ALA A 140 -10.24 9.31 3.43
CA ALA A 140 -11.36 10.10 3.95
C ALA A 140 -11.86 9.60 5.32
N GLY A 141 -11.93 10.52 6.29
CA GLY A 141 -12.69 10.33 7.54
C GLY A 141 -11.92 9.81 8.76
N THR A 142 -10.63 9.51 8.67
CA THR A 142 -9.85 9.11 9.86
C THR A 142 -8.62 10.00 9.97
N ARG A 143 -8.59 10.87 11.00
CA ARG A 143 -7.32 11.44 11.48
C ARG A 143 -6.30 10.31 11.54
N PRO A 144 -5.05 10.49 11.10
CA PRO A 144 -4.13 9.41 10.77
C PRO A 144 -3.71 8.64 12.03
N ALA A 145 -4.58 7.74 12.46
CA ALA A 145 -4.38 6.89 13.61
C ALA A 145 -3.35 5.79 13.29
N CYS A 146 -3.38 5.31 12.06
CA CYS A 146 -2.73 4.08 11.67
C CYS A 146 -1.29 4.29 11.18
N THR A 147 -0.95 5.50 10.71
CA THR A 147 0.30 5.76 9.98
C THR A 147 1.26 6.67 10.76
N GLY A 148 0.78 7.37 11.79
CA GLY A 148 1.61 8.18 12.70
C GLY A 148 2.10 7.44 13.94
N ALA A 149 1.80 6.14 14.06
CA ALA A 149 2.26 5.29 15.16
C ALA A 149 3.76 5.01 15.02
N VAL A 150 4.59 6.02 15.33
CA VAL A 150 6.00 5.81 15.62
C VAL A 150 6.05 5.00 16.90
N THR A 151 6.30 3.70 16.79
CA THR A 151 6.61 2.88 17.97
C THR A 151 7.80 3.53 18.69
N PRO A 152 7.69 3.87 19.98
CA PRO A 152 8.87 4.30 20.72
C PRO A 152 9.87 3.13 20.71
N LEU A 153 11.05 3.37 20.13
CA LEU A 153 12.20 2.49 20.30
C LEU A 153 12.45 2.39 21.80
N LYS A 154 12.20 1.20 22.37
CA LYS A 154 12.68 0.86 23.71
C LYS A 154 14.21 0.96 23.67
N ALA A 155 14.75 1.89 24.44
CA ALA A 155 16.17 1.93 24.80
C ALA A 155 16.54 0.73 25.69
#